data_AF-A0AA39JGH1-F1
#
_entry.id   AF-A0AA39JGH1-F1
#
_cell.length_a   1.000
_cell.length_b   1.000
_cell.length_c   1.000
_cell.angle_alpha   90.00
_cell.angle_beta   90.00
_cell.angle_gamma   90.00
#
_symmetry.space_group_name_H-M   'P 1'
#
loop_
_entity.id
_entity.type
_entity.pdbx_description
1 polymer ?
#
loop_
_entity_poly.entity_id
_entity_poly.type
_entity_poly.pdbx_seq_one_letter_code
_entity_poly.pdbx_strand_id
1 'polypeptide(L)'
;MPCIRRHPADQNDEMPAWARRMEERLEERFIRIENLLARTYNLRTSAGRFRVPYKVVPAADGVDPTQRANNPLPPLRNVQDMRNLTAAQLDNYLDTYGIPYGRRTTREAKLNSLRIYIGCAAEV
;
A
#
# COMPACT_ATOMS: atom_id res chain seq x y z
N MET A 1 10.10 -26.70 -35.85
CA MET A 1 9.14 -26.01 -34.95
C MET A 1 8.11 -27.05 -34.52
N PRO A 2 8.19 -27.65 -33.32
CA PRO A 2 7.16 -28.57 -32.87
C PRO A 2 5.97 -27.78 -32.33
N CYS A 3 4.81 -27.98 -32.94
CA CYS A 3 3.53 -27.45 -32.47
C CYS A 3 3.15 -28.24 -31.20
N ILE A 4 3.20 -27.60 -30.02
CA ILE A 4 2.71 -28.22 -28.79
C ILE A 4 1.20 -28.37 -28.94
N ARG A 5 0.73 -29.59 -29.27
CA ARG A 5 -0.68 -29.96 -29.19
C ARG A 5 -1.06 -29.97 -27.71
N ARG A 6 -1.81 -28.95 -27.26
CA ARG A 6 -2.45 -28.98 -25.93
C ARG A 6 -3.33 -30.23 -25.84
N HIS A 7 -3.22 -30.94 -24.74
CA HIS A 7 -4.02 -32.14 -24.50
C HIS A 7 -5.46 -31.67 -24.20
N PRO A 8 -6.50 -32.32 -24.71
CA PRO A 8 -7.89 -31.89 -24.48
C PRO A 8 -8.32 -31.90 -22.99
N ALA A 9 -7.52 -32.51 -22.11
CA ALA A 9 -7.68 -32.43 -20.66
C ALA A 9 -7.32 -31.05 -20.08
N ASP A 10 -6.49 -30.26 -20.77
CA ASP A 10 -6.03 -28.93 -20.33
C ASP A 10 -7.09 -27.83 -20.57
N GLN A 11 -8.27 -28.19 -21.11
CA GLN A 11 -9.32 -27.23 -21.46
C GLN A 11 -10.21 -26.83 -20.29
N ASN A 12 -10.12 -27.54 -19.15
CA ASN A 12 -10.90 -27.29 -17.93
C ASN A 12 -10.01 -27.27 -16.67
N ASP A 13 -8.80 -26.74 -16.76
CA ASP A 13 -7.95 -26.47 -15.58
C ASP A 13 -8.46 -25.23 -14.81
N GLU A 14 -9.74 -25.24 -14.42
CA GLU A 14 -10.18 -24.37 -13.36
C GLU A 14 -9.46 -24.77 -12.08
N MET A 15 -8.68 -23.85 -11.53
CA MET A 15 -7.97 -24.07 -10.29
C MET A 15 -8.94 -24.57 -9.21
N PRO A 16 -8.68 -25.74 -8.58
CA PRO A 16 -9.55 -26.30 -7.56
C PRO A 16 -9.81 -25.30 -6.43
N ALA A 17 -11.00 -25.33 -5.83
CA ALA A 17 -11.38 -24.36 -4.79
C ALA A 17 -10.40 -24.30 -3.60
N TRP A 18 -9.76 -25.42 -3.25
CA TRP A 18 -8.73 -25.45 -2.19
C TRP A 18 -7.45 -24.70 -2.60
N ALA A 19 -7.07 -24.77 -3.88
CA ALA A 19 -5.91 -24.09 -4.43
C ALA A 19 -6.16 -22.59 -4.56
N ARG A 20 -7.38 -22.19 -4.97
CA ARG A 20 -7.80 -20.78 -4.95
C ARG A 20 -7.76 -20.17 -3.56
N ARG A 21 -8.30 -20.85 -2.55
CA ARG A 21 -8.19 -20.42 -1.14
C ARG A 21 -6.75 -20.36 -0.64
N MET A 22 -5.87 -21.21 -1.17
CA MET A 22 -4.44 -21.16 -0.84
C MET A 22 -3.80 -19.92 -1.45
N GLU A 23 -4.07 -19.63 -2.72
CA GLU A 23 -3.59 -18.45 -3.42
C GLU A 23 -4.04 -17.16 -2.72
N GLU A 24 -5.34 -17.02 -2.42
CA GLU A 24 -5.89 -15.88 -1.66
C GLU A 24 -5.16 -15.68 -0.33
N ARG A 25 -4.94 -16.77 0.43
CA ARG A 25 -4.21 -16.71 1.71
C ARG A 25 -2.73 -16.35 1.55
N LEU A 26 -2.09 -16.76 0.46
CA LEU A 26 -0.71 -16.42 0.16
C LEU A 26 -0.59 -14.95 -0.24
N GLU A 27 -1.49 -14.48 -1.09
CA GLU A 27 -1.58 -13.08 -1.50
C GLU A 27 -1.79 -12.17 -0.30
N GLU A 28 -2.75 -12.46 0.59
CA GLU A 28 -2.94 -11.73 1.85
C GLU A 28 -1.66 -11.68 2.71
N ARG A 29 -0.89 -12.77 2.75
CA ARG A 29 0.37 -12.84 3.50
C ARG A 29 1.45 -12.00 2.84
N PHE A 30 1.56 -12.04 1.51
CA PHE A 30 2.52 -11.22 0.77
C PHE A 30 2.22 -9.73 0.95
N ILE A 31 0.96 -9.31 0.85
CA ILE A 31 0.53 -7.93 1.08
C ILE A 31 0.97 -7.45 2.48
N ARG A 32 0.75 -8.28 3.51
CA ARG A 32 1.19 -7.95 4.88
C ARG A 32 2.72 -7.82 4.99
N ILE A 33 3.47 -8.70 4.34
CA ILE A 33 4.94 -8.67 4.32
C ILE A 33 5.44 -7.41 3.61
N GLU A 34 4.90 -7.10 2.42
CA GLU A 34 5.26 -5.92 1.65
C GLU A 34 4.98 -4.63 2.42
N ASN A 35 3.80 -4.53 3.04
CA ASN A 35 3.45 -3.41 3.91
C ASN A 35 4.42 -3.26 5.08
N LEU A 36 4.76 -4.36 5.76
CA LEU A 36 5.72 -4.32 6.86
C LEU A 36 7.11 -3.88 6.39
N LEU A 37 7.58 -4.41 5.26
CA LEU A 37 8.89 -4.08 4.69
C LEU A 37 8.96 -2.61 4.27
N ALA A 38 7.95 -2.11 3.56
CA ALA A 38 7.88 -0.72 3.11
C ALA A 38 7.88 0.26 4.30
N ARG A 39 7.04 0.00 5.31
CA ARG A 39 6.98 0.82 6.53
C ARG A 39 8.28 0.80 7.33
N THR A 40 8.90 -0.37 7.46
CA THR A 40 10.18 -0.52 8.16
C THR A 40 11.30 0.19 7.41
N TYR A 41 11.31 0.10 6.08
CA TYR A 41 12.25 0.82 5.24
C TYR A 41 12.11 2.34 5.41
N ASN A 42 10.89 2.86 5.35
CA ASN A 42 10.59 4.27 5.57
C ASN A 42 11.02 4.73 6.96
N LEU A 43 10.81 3.91 7.99
CA LEU A 43 11.20 4.23 9.36
C LEU A 43 12.71 4.36 9.50
N ARG A 44 13.47 3.45 8.88
CA ARG A 44 14.94 3.48 8.90
C ARG A 44 15.52 4.64 8.08
N THR A 45 14.87 5.02 6.98
CA THR A 45 15.34 6.09 6.09
C THR A 45 14.96 7.48 6.60
N SER A 46 13.81 7.63 7.24
CA SER A 46 13.33 8.89 7.85
C SER A 46 14.12 9.33 9.09
N ALA A 47 14.95 8.46 9.67
CA ALA A 47 15.88 8.77 10.76
C ALA A 47 17.10 9.63 10.34
N GLY A 48 16.96 10.44 9.29
CA GLY A 48 17.82 11.59 9.03
C GLY A 48 19.19 11.32 8.39
N ARG A 49 19.45 10.12 7.85
CA ARG A 49 20.79 9.80 7.29
C ARG A 49 20.90 9.81 5.76
N PHE A 50 19.79 9.77 5.03
CA PHE A 50 19.87 9.68 3.56
C PHE A 50 18.76 10.49 2.88
N ARG A 51 19.09 11.21 1.78
CA ARG A 51 18.13 11.80 0.83
C ARG A 51 17.44 10.72 -0.01
N VAL A 52 17.01 9.65 0.63
CA VAL A 52 16.43 8.48 -0.02
C VAL A 52 14.91 8.60 0.07
N PRO A 53 14.20 8.58 -1.07
CA PRO A 53 12.74 8.60 -1.09
C PRO A 53 12.14 7.45 -0.28
N TYR A 54 11.06 7.74 0.44
CA TYR A 54 10.20 6.73 1.02
C TYR A 54 9.64 5.81 -0.08
N LYS A 55 9.44 4.55 0.28
CA LYS A 55 8.67 3.60 -0.51
C LYS A 55 7.19 3.86 -0.30
N VAL A 56 6.42 3.73 -1.37
CA VAL A 56 4.97 3.69 -1.29
C VAL A 56 4.57 2.44 -0.50
N VAL A 57 3.67 2.62 0.47
CA VAL A 57 3.10 1.52 1.24
C VAL A 57 1.83 1.10 0.51
N PRO A 58 1.72 -0.17 0.07
CA PRO A 58 0.48 -0.69 -0.50
C PRO A 58 -0.73 -0.51 0.44
N ALA A 59 -1.93 -0.48 -0.12
CA ALA A 59 -3.15 -0.52 0.66
C ALA A 59 -3.39 -1.92 1.26
N ALA A 60 -4.47 -2.07 2.05
CA ALA A 60 -4.80 -3.35 2.69
C ALA A 60 -5.16 -4.45 1.67
N ASP A 61 -5.58 -4.06 0.46
CA ASP A 61 -5.84 -4.93 -0.69
C ASP A 61 -4.60 -5.16 -1.57
N GLY A 62 -3.41 -4.69 -1.15
CA GLY A 62 -2.16 -4.87 -1.88
C GLY A 62 -1.92 -3.90 -3.03
N VAL A 63 -2.91 -3.07 -3.36
CA VAL A 63 -2.81 -2.14 -4.49
C VAL A 63 -2.00 -0.92 -4.07
N ASP A 64 -1.06 -0.50 -4.94
CA ASP A 64 -0.39 0.80 -4.80
C ASP A 64 -1.44 1.93 -4.91
N PRO A 65 -1.65 2.75 -3.86
CA PRO A 65 -2.65 3.81 -3.86
C PRO A 65 -2.44 4.87 -4.95
N THR A 66 -1.22 4.98 -5.49
CA THR A 66 -0.85 5.92 -6.55
C THR A 66 -1.17 5.40 -7.95
N GLN A 67 -1.38 4.09 -8.09
CA GLN A 67 -1.68 3.42 -9.37
C GLN A 67 -3.15 3.02 -9.50
N ARG A 68 -4.01 3.45 -8.56
CA ARG A 68 -5.44 3.15 -8.62
C ARG A 68 -6.10 3.82 -9.83
N ALA A 69 -6.92 3.05 -10.54
CA ALA A 69 -7.68 3.57 -11.68
C ALA A 69 -8.66 4.69 -11.28
N ASN A 70 -9.27 4.55 -10.10
CA ASN A 70 -10.20 5.53 -9.55
C ASN A 70 -9.54 6.29 -8.40
N ASN A 71 -9.51 7.62 -8.52
CA ASN A 71 -8.98 8.55 -7.51
C ASN A 71 -7.53 8.21 -7.05
N PRO A 72 -6.55 8.21 -7.97
CA PRO A 72 -5.16 7.93 -7.62
C PRO A 72 -4.63 8.97 -6.63
N LEU A 73 -3.92 8.50 -5.62
CA LEU A 73 -3.33 9.35 -4.60
C LEU A 73 -1.91 9.78 -4.99
N PRO A 74 -1.48 11.00 -4.62
CA PRO A 74 -0.11 11.44 -4.92
C PRO A 74 0.90 10.63 -4.08
N PRO A 75 2.05 10.21 -4.64
CA PRO A 75 3.03 9.41 -3.90
C PRO A 75 3.62 10.17 -2.70
N LEU A 76 3.75 9.49 -1.56
CA LEU A 76 4.36 10.04 -0.34
C LEU A 76 5.83 9.61 -0.24
N ARG A 77 6.71 10.30 -0.96
CA ARG A 77 8.14 9.97 -1.05
C ARG A 77 8.99 10.73 -0.03
N ASN A 78 8.44 11.78 0.58
CA ASN A 78 9.09 12.56 1.61
C ASN A 78 8.04 13.30 2.48
N VAL A 79 8.52 13.97 3.54
CA VAL A 79 7.67 14.76 4.45
C VAL A 79 6.93 15.90 3.73
N GLN A 80 7.57 16.54 2.75
CA GLN A 80 6.95 17.65 2.01
C GLN A 80 5.74 17.18 1.20
N ASP A 81 5.80 15.99 0.61
CA ASP A 81 4.65 15.41 -0.10
C ASP A 81 3.45 15.26 0.84
N MET A 82 3.69 14.85 2.09
CA MET A 82 2.63 14.75 3.10
C MET A 82 2.07 16.11 3.50
N ARG A 83 2.93 17.12 3.71
CA ARG A 83 2.51 18.49 4.03
C ARG A 83 1.64 19.08 2.92
N ASN A 84 1.94 18.74 1.68
CA ASN A 84 1.27 19.24 0.48
C ASN A 84 -0.07 18.55 0.19
N LEU A 85 -0.45 17.50 0.94
CA LEU A 85 -1.74 16.84 0.73
C LEU A 85 -2.90 17.80 0.95
N THR A 86 -3.83 17.86 0.00
CA THR A 86 -5.12 18.53 0.24
C THR A 86 -5.90 17.81 1.35
N ALA A 87 -6.92 18.46 1.92
CA ALA A 87 -7.77 17.83 2.93
C ALA A 87 -8.44 16.54 2.41
N ALA A 88 -8.94 16.56 1.16
CA ALA A 88 -9.57 15.41 0.53
C ALA A 88 -8.58 14.26 0.28
N GLN A 89 -7.35 14.56 -0.16
CA GLN A 89 -6.32 13.52 -0.34
C GLN A 89 -5.87 12.92 0.98
N LEU A 90 -5.77 13.73 2.04
CA LEU A 90 -5.44 13.24 3.37
C LEU A 90 -6.53 12.29 3.88
N ASP A 91 -7.79 12.67 3.78
CA ASP A 91 -8.93 11.84 4.20
C ASP A 91 -8.98 10.53 3.41
N ASN A 92 -8.80 10.60 2.09
CA ASN A 92 -8.75 9.42 1.23
C ASN A 92 -7.56 8.50 1.55
N TYR A 93 -6.40 9.05 1.94
CA TYR A 93 -5.27 8.24 2.42
C TYR A 93 -5.61 7.49 3.71
N LEU A 94 -6.28 8.15 4.66
CA LEU A 94 -6.69 7.53 5.91
C LEU A 94 -7.72 6.43 5.67
N ASP A 95 -8.70 6.68 4.79
CA ASP A 95 -9.70 5.69 4.41
C ASP A 95 -9.05 4.48 3.72
N THR A 96 -8.14 4.72 2.77
CA THR A 96 -7.42 3.67 2.02
C THR A 96 -6.62 2.75 2.94
N TYR A 97 -6.01 3.31 4.00
CA TYR A 97 -5.24 2.54 4.98
C TYR A 97 -6.07 2.05 6.18
N GLY A 98 -7.36 2.36 6.24
CA GLY A 98 -8.24 2.00 7.36
C GLY A 98 -7.85 2.68 8.68
N ILE A 99 -7.26 3.87 8.62
CA ILE A 99 -6.84 4.64 9.80
C ILE A 99 -8.04 5.42 10.33
N PRO A 100 -8.49 5.19 11.57
CA PRO A 100 -9.67 5.88 12.10
C PRO A 100 -9.43 7.38 12.29
N TYR A 101 -10.38 8.20 11.84
CA TYR A 101 -10.46 9.62 12.16
C TYR A 101 -11.92 10.06 12.30
N GLY A 102 -12.16 11.06 13.15
CA GLY A 102 -13.49 11.62 13.38
C GLY A 102 -13.64 13.01 12.76
N ARG A 103 -14.88 13.52 12.77
CA ARG A 103 -15.18 14.89 12.30
C ARG A 103 -14.40 15.99 13.03
N ARG A 104 -13.99 15.74 14.28
CA ARG A 104 -13.23 16.68 15.11
C ARG A 104 -11.72 16.45 15.06
N THR A 105 -11.24 15.44 14.33
CA THR A 105 -9.80 15.18 14.21
C THR A 105 -9.17 16.30 13.38
N THR A 106 -8.22 17.02 13.99
CA THR A 106 -7.51 18.11 13.32
C THR A 106 -6.67 17.58 12.16
N ARG A 107 -6.35 18.45 11.20
CA ARG A 107 -5.45 18.11 10.08
C ARG A 107 -4.10 17.59 10.58
N GLU A 108 -3.54 18.21 11.61
CA GLU A 108 -2.26 17.80 12.21
C GLU A 108 -2.34 16.40 12.83
N ALA A 109 -3.42 16.09 13.56
CA ALA A 109 -3.63 14.75 14.10
C ALA A 109 -3.77 13.70 12.99
N LYS A 110 -4.51 14.01 11.92
CA LYS A 110 -4.62 13.16 10.72
C LYS A 110 -3.26 12.91 10.06
N LEU A 111 -2.46 13.98 9.86
CA LEU A 111 -1.11 13.87 9.31
C LEU A 111 -0.21 13.02 10.20
N ASN A 112 -0.27 13.20 11.52
CA ASN A 112 0.52 12.41 12.45
C ASN A 112 0.11 10.92 12.44
N SER A 113 -1.18 10.61 12.36
CA SER A 113 -1.66 9.23 12.20
C SER A 113 -1.15 8.60 10.89
N LEU A 114 -1.25 9.32 9.78
CA LEU A 114 -0.73 8.89 8.48
C LEU A 114 0.79 8.67 8.53
N ARG A 115 1.53 9.60 9.13
CA ARG A 115 2.98 9.58 9.35
C ARG A 115 3.42 8.32 10.07
N ILE A 116 2.79 8.01 11.19
CA ILE A 116 3.05 6.81 12.00
C ILE A 116 2.75 5.55 11.18
N TYR A 117 1.64 5.55 10.43
CA TYR A 117 1.27 4.42 9.59
C TYR A 117 2.34 4.15 8.54
N ILE A 118 2.73 5.13 7.72
CA ILE A 118 3.68 4.91 6.61
C ILE A 118 5.13 4.68 7.09
N GLY A 119 5.38 4.79 8.39
CA GLY A 119 6.72 4.65 8.96
C GLY A 119 7.57 5.91 8.79
N CYS A 120 7.00 7.11 8.77
CA CYS A 120 7.78 8.35 8.75
C CYS A 120 8.13 8.77 10.19
N ALA A 121 9.42 8.77 10.55
CA ALA A 121 9.91 9.23 11.86
C ALA A 121 10.06 10.75 11.97
N ALA A 122 10.28 11.44 10.84
CA ALA A 122 10.41 12.89 10.78
C ALA A 122 9.08 13.59 11.08
N GLU A 123 9.12 14.75 11.75
CA GLU A 123 7.94 15.58 12.01
C GLU A 123 7.40 16.20 10.72
N VAL A 124 6.06 16.28 10.63
CA VAL A 124 5.32 16.72 9.45
C VAL A 124 4.55 17.97 9.82
#